data_AF-D3PKU1-F1
#
_entry.id   AF-D3PKU1-F1
#
_cell.length_a   1.000
_cell.length_b   1.000
_cell.length_c   1.000
_cell.angle_alpha   90.00
_cell.angle_beta   90.00
_cell.angle_gamma   90.00
#
_symmetry.space_group_name_H-M   'P 1'
#
loop_
_entity.id
_entity.type
_entity.pdbx_description
1 polymer ?
#
loop_
_entity_poly.entity_id
_entity_poly.type
_entity_poly.pdbx_seq_one_letter_code
_entity_poly.pdbx_strand_id
1 'polypeptide(L)'
;MACSEETLRAFFSRPENYVNLSLEAIIERIGPFSQYDDWDWGREVYDWKRPHLRIRVVMRGGYVKAVEELDPQDNSRYGTTLRVLWGDVSP
;
A
#
# COMPACT_ATOMS: atom_id res chain seq x y z
N MET A 1 -16.20 7.05 1.86
CA MET A 1 -15.98 6.59 3.26
C MET A 1 -14.66 5.86 3.33
N ALA A 2 -13.86 6.09 4.37
CA ALA A 2 -12.61 5.37 4.56
C ALA A 2 -12.90 3.90 4.93
N CYS A 3 -12.30 2.95 4.22
CA CYS A 3 -12.50 1.52 4.48
C CYS A 3 -11.93 1.09 5.84
N SER A 4 -12.49 0.03 6.44
CA SER A 4 -12.11 -0.45 7.77
C SER A 4 -10.73 -1.11 7.80
N GLU A 5 -10.10 -1.17 8.97
CA GLU A 5 -8.81 -1.87 9.15
C GLU A 5 -8.92 -3.35 8.78
N GLU A 6 -10.02 -4.00 9.16
CA GLU A 6 -10.27 -5.42 8.87
C GLU A 6 -10.35 -5.68 7.37
N THR A 7 -11.04 -4.80 6.63
CA THR A 7 -11.14 -4.91 5.17
C THR A 7 -9.80 -4.69 4.49
N LEU A 8 -9.00 -3.73 4.94
CA LEU A 8 -7.65 -3.50 4.41
C LEU A 8 -6.76 -4.72 4.64
N ARG A 9 -6.76 -5.29 5.85
CA ARG A 9 -6.00 -6.52 6.15
C ARG A 9 -6.44 -7.69 5.28
N ALA A 10 -7.75 -7.92 5.16
CA ALA A 10 -8.29 -8.99 4.33
C ALA A 10 -7.88 -8.82 2.85
N PHE A 11 -7.98 -7.60 2.32
CA PHE A 11 -7.63 -7.30 0.94
C PHE A 11 -6.13 -7.54 0.66
N PHE A 12 -5.25 -6.96 1.47
CA PHE A 12 -3.80 -7.03 1.26
C PHE A 12 -3.17 -8.36 1.69
N SER A 13 -3.88 -9.22 2.42
CA SER A 13 -3.44 -10.57 2.76
C SER A 13 -3.31 -11.52 1.56
N ARG A 14 -3.87 -11.14 0.41
CA ARG A 14 -4.01 -11.97 -0.79
C ARG A 14 -3.51 -11.22 -2.03
N PRO A 15 -2.30 -11.50 -2.54
CA PRO A 15 -1.72 -10.79 -3.68
C PRO A 15 -2.61 -10.74 -4.94
N GLU A 16 -3.40 -11.77 -5.18
CA GLU A 16 -4.36 -11.84 -6.30
C GLU A 16 -5.39 -10.69 -6.30
N ASN A 17 -5.56 -10.01 -5.17
CA ASN A 17 -6.46 -8.87 -5.06
C ASN A 17 -5.90 -7.57 -5.65
N TYR A 18 -4.58 -7.45 -5.85
CA TYR A 18 -3.96 -6.15 -6.19
C TYR A 18 -2.76 -6.20 -7.15
N VAL A 19 -2.03 -7.31 -7.28
CA VAL A 19 -0.73 -7.35 -8.00
C VAL A 19 -0.80 -6.87 -9.45
N ASN A 20 -1.91 -7.15 -10.16
CA ASN A 20 -2.10 -6.77 -11.56
C ASN A 20 -3.14 -5.65 -11.74
N LEU A 21 -3.52 -4.98 -10.66
CA LEU A 21 -4.52 -3.91 -10.71
C LEU A 21 -3.87 -2.54 -10.81
N SER A 22 -4.59 -1.63 -11.48
CA SER A 22 -4.31 -0.20 -11.40
C SER A 22 -4.65 0.34 -10.02
N LEU A 23 -4.11 1.51 -9.68
CA LEU A 23 -4.46 2.22 -8.45
C LEU A 23 -5.97 2.48 -8.36
N GLU A 24 -6.59 2.89 -9.47
CA GLU A 24 -8.03 3.16 -9.54
C GLU A 24 -8.85 1.93 -9.14
N ALA A 25 -8.53 0.76 -9.71
CA ALA A 25 -9.21 -0.49 -9.38
C ALA A 25 -8.99 -0.92 -7.91
N ILE A 26 -7.85 -0.59 -7.31
CA ILE A 26 -7.62 -0.81 -5.87
C ILE A 26 -8.52 0.13 -5.06
N ILE A 27 -8.55 1.43 -5.40
CA ILE A 27 -9.36 2.44 -4.71
C ILE A 27 -10.86 2.13 -4.79
N GLU A 28 -11.35 1.64 -5.93
CA GLU A 28 -12.75 1.23 -6.06
C GLU A 28 -13.14 0.10 -5.09
N ARG A 29 -12.20 -0.78 -4.73
CA ARG A 29 -12.45 -1.95 -3.87
C ARG A 29 -12.28 -1.65 -2.38
N ILE A 30 -11.29 -0.84 -2.02
CA ILE A 30 -10.92 -0.58 -0.61
C ILE A 30 -10.93 0.90 -0.23
N GLY A 31 -11.48 1.75 -1.09
CA GLY A 31 -11.55 3.18 -0.87
C GLY A 31 -10.19 3.90 -1.02
N PRO A 32 -10.19 5.22 -0.83
CA PRO A 32 -9.02 6.05 -1.11
C PRO A 32 -7.88 5.81 -0.11
N PHE A 33 -6.65 5.99 -0.58
CA PHE A 33 -5.46 6.09 0.26
C PHE A 33 -5.50 7.37 1.12
N SER A 34 -4.71 7.37 2.19
CA SER A 34 -4.58 8.47 3.14
C SER A 34 -3.47 9.45 2.77
N GLN A 35 -2.40 8.95 2.16
CA GLN A 35 -1.24 9.75 1.79
C GLN A 35 -0.64 9.24 0.47
N TYR A 36 -0.06 10.17 -0.28
CA TYR A 36 0.71 9.93 -1.49
C TYR A 36 2.09 10.58 -1.34
N ASP A 37 3.10 9.94 -1.92
CA ASP A 37 4.46 10.46 -2.05
C ASP A 37 5.07 9.96 -3.37
N ASP A 38 5.86 10.79 -4.03
CA ASP A 38 6.67 10.38 -5.17
C ASP A 38 8.11 10.13 -4.72
N TRP A 39 8.61 8.96 -5.08
CA TRP A 39 9.99 8.54 -4.82
C TRP A 39 10.78 8.54 -6.11
N ASP A 40 12.10 8.63 -5.97
CA ASP A 40 13.03 8.64 -7.10
C ASP A 40 12.79 7.46 -8.05
N TRP A 41 13.01 7.74 -9.34
CA TRP A 41 12.89 6.80 -10.46
C TRP A 41 11.47 6.37 -10.81
N GLY A 42 10.49 7.26 -10.60
CA GLY A 42 9.09 7.05 -10.99
C GLY A 42 8.40 6.02 -10.12
N ARG A 43 8.81 5.92 -8.86
CA ARG A 43 8.15 5.08 -7.86
C ARG A 43 7.09 5.92 -7.16
N GLU A 44 5.85 5.49 -7.26
CA GLU A 44 4.71 6.16 -6.64
C GLU A 44 4.34 5.39 -5.37
N VAL A 45 4.15 6.09 -4.26
CA VAL A 45 3.92 5.49 -2.94
C VAL A 45 2.58 5.97 -2.40
N TYR A 46 1.72 5.00 -2.05
CA TYR A 46 0.39 5.24 -1.53
C TYR A 46 0.21 4.54 -0.19
N ASP A 47 -0.18 5.29 0.83
CA ASP A 47 -0.38 4.75 2.17
C ASP A 47 -1.87 4.75 2.54
N TRP A 48 -2.38 3.59 2.98
CA TRP A 48 -3.65 3.50 3.70
C TRP A 48 -3.35 3.47 5.20
N LYS A 49 -3.66 4.57 5.89
CA LYS A 49 -3.41 4.73 7.32
C LYS A 49 -4.70 4.73 8.13
N ARG A 50 -4.70 3.94 9.20
CA ARG A 50 -5.73 3.83 10.25
C ARG A 50 -5.02 3.78 11.62
N PRO A 51 -5.74 3.94 12.74
CA PRO A 51 -5.11 4.02 14.07
C PRO A 51 -4.14 2.87 14.40
N HIS A 52 -4.40 1.65 13.93
CA HIS A 52 -3.58 0.45 14.21
C HIS A 52 -3.08 -0.25 12.94
N LEU A 53 -3.11 0.43 11.79
CA LEU A 53 -2.68 -0.14 10.52
C LEU A 53 -2.13 0.94 9.59
N ARG A 54 -0.95 0.71 9.04
CA ARG A 54 -0.42 1.48 7.91
C ARG A 54 0.04 0.49 6.85
N ILE A 55 -0.64 0.50 5.70
CA ILE A 55 -0.21 -0.27 4.52
C ILE A 55 0.37 0.71 3.51
N ARG A 56 1.58 0.44 3.06
CA ARG A 56 2.20 1.10 1.92
C ARG A 56 2.05 0.25 0.67
N VAL A 57 1.67 0.87 -0.43
CA VAL A 57 1.71 0.31 -1.77
C VAL A 57 2.69 1.12 -2.59
N VAL A 58 3.71 0.45 -3.12
CA VAL A 58 4.66 1.04 -4.08
C VAL A 58 4.26 0.61 -5.47
N MET A 59 4.03 1.57 -6.36
CA MET A 59 3.72 1.35 -7.76
C MET A 59 4.83 1.89 -8.67
N ARG A 60 4.97 1.29 -9.86
CA ARG A 60 5.87 1.77 -10.92
C ARG A 60 5.31 1.36 -12.27
N GLY A 61 5.21 2.33 -13.19
CA GLY A 61 4.66 2.08 -14.53
C GLY A 61 3.18 1.67 -14.50
N GLY A 62 2.42 2.12 -13.51
CA GLY A 62 0.99 1.82 -13.36
C GLY A 62 0.65 0.50 -12.64
N TYR A 63 1.64 -0.26 -12.19
CA TYR A 63 1.45 -1.56 -11.53
C TYR A 63 2.08 -1.61 -10.14
N VAL A 64 1.52 -2.46 -9.27
CA VAL A 64 2.04 -2.71 -7.92
C VAL A 64 3.40 -3.42 -8.02
N LYS A 65 4.38 -2.93 -7.25
CA LYS A 65 5.74 -3.49 -7.14
C LYS A 65 6.07 -3.98 -5.74
N ALA A 66 5.51 -3.34 -4.72
CA ALA A 66 5.60 -3.82 -3.35
C ALA A 66 4.38 -3.41 -2.53
N VAL A 67 4.06 -4.21 -1.53
CA VAL A 67 3.09 -3.91 -0.49
C VAL A 67 3.71 -4.25 0.86
N GLU A 68 3.71 -3.28 1.76
CA GLU A 68 4.36 -3.36 3.07
C GLU A 68 3.38 -2.97 4.18
N GLU A 69 3.42 -3.67 5.30
CA GLU A 69 2.82 -3.20 6.54
C GLU A 69 3.87 -2.46 7.34
N LEU A 70 3.58 -1.19 7.66
CA LEU A 70 4.44 -0.28 8.40
C LEU A 70 3.90 -0.09 9.83
N ASP A 71 4.78 0.38 10.73
CA ASP A 71 4.38 0.82 12.05
C ASP A 71 3.42 2.03 11.92
N PRO A 72 2.15 1.93 12.37
CA PRO A 72 1.20 3.03 12.29
C PRO A 72 1.58 4.23 13.17
N GLN A 73 2.42 4.04 14.20
CA GLN A 73 2.88 5.11 15.09
C GLN A 73 4.09 5.86 14.52
N ASP A 74 4.84 5.24 13.62
CA ASP A 74 5.93 5.90 12.90
C ASP A 74 5.35 6.81 11.80
N ASN A 75 5.48 8.12 12.00
CA ASN A 75 5.04 9.16 11.07
C ASN A 75 6.17 9.69 10.18
N SER A 76 7.37 9.08 10.23
CA SER A 76 8.44 9.44 9.31
C SER A 76 8.05 9.13 7.86
N ARG A 77 8.70 9.83 6.92
CA ARG A 77 8.47 9.66 5.47
C ARG A 77 8.56 8.19 5.06
N TYR A 78 9.64 7.52 5.46
CA TYR A 78 9.87 6.12 5.12
C TYR A 78 9.11 5.17 6.03
N GLY A 79 8.89 5.50 7.30
CA GLY A 79 8.26 4.61 8.26
C GLY A 79 9.09 3.36 8.56
N THR A 80 8.74 2.68 9.64
CA THR A 80 9.34 1.41 10.03
C THR A 80 8.55 0.28 9.41
N THR A 81 9.17 -0.52 8.54
CA THR A 81 8.51 -1.69 7.94
C THR A 81 8.42 -2.80 8.96
N LEU A 82 7.20 -3.25 9.27
CA LEU A 82 6.96 -4.40 10.15
C LEU A 82 7.03 -5.72 9.37
N ARG A 83 6.50 -5.73 8.15
CA ARG A 83 6.58 -6.88 7.23
C ARG A 83 6.31 -6.50 5.78
N VAL A 84 6.90 -7.25 4.86
CA VAL A 84 6.57 -7.21 3.44
C VAL A 84 5.42 -8.20 3.19
N LEU A 85 4.29 -7.71 2.68
CA LEU A 85 3.13 -8.54 2.34
C LEU A 85 3.26 -9.14 0.94
N TRP A 86 3.85 -8.37 0.02
CA TRP A 86 4.19 -8.82 -1.32
C TRP A 86 5.27 -7.90 -1.91
N GLY A 87 6.13 -8.44 -2.77
CA GLY A 87 7.14 -7.67 -3.48
C GLY A 87 7.69 -8.45 -4.66
N ASP A 88 7.74 -7.81 -5.82
CA ASP A 88 8.45 -8.35 -6.98
C ASP A 88 9.94 -8.10 -6.75
N VAL A 89 10.68 -9.16 -6.44
CA VAL A 89 12.16 -9.16 -6.38
C VAL A 89 12.73 -9.12 -7.80
N SER A 90 12.34 -8.13 -8.58
CA SER A 90 13.02 -7.80 -9.83
C SER A 90 14.01 -6.67 -9.52
N PRO A 91 15.33 -6.89 -9.74
CA PRO A 91 16.36 -5.88 -9.52
C PRO A 91 16.17 -4.61 -10.37
#